data_AF-A0A954K7Q9-F1
#
_entry.id   AF-A0A954K7Q9-F1
#
_cell.length_a   1.000
_cell.length_b   1.000
_cell.length_c   1.000
_cell.angle_alpha   90.00
_cell.angle_beta   90.00
_cell.angle_gamma   90.00
#
_symmetry.space_group_name_H-M   'P 1'
#
loop_
_entity.id
_entity.type
_entity.pdbx_description
1 polymer ?
#
loop_
_entity_poly.entity_id
_entity_poly.type
_entity_poly.pdbx_seq_one_letter_code
_entity_poly.pdbx_strand_id
1 'polypeptide(L)'
;CILAHEYGHFLNRDTAGGATAMRVDIAMQRFAQSITNRRQIRWWHIAFHFLRFYYRIFSRITFGASRLQEILADRVAVKAYGAASFEEGLRHVVRRSLEFDYWMNKGISKILQTQQPSLSFGPVNARPSLSALDQIEYMLVEIINRPTDESDTHPSSIDRFTYTKKMDQGKAAMKQGMVWQLFKSKSKIYDELSKGLAEMLNDEAAYADALNKMDIAFLNSQSAVYAREAEIYEERARLQLICGAYQQALDDYEIAIKCAPKKDSAYYGKAVVLKASEDYQQAAEALKAAMDQFPDSASFGTYFLLGECYQNIEEYAEAEIAFTEAIKKEETAFCAWMARGRVLHQSGKYNEAIQDFSKALELFPESPDAFFDRAMAYIKLNQLDNARKDLEQSISKNASYADAHRELACLLLGESNDLNPDLAQQAVKYARIANASPIKQEESLSVLATTYTAVKDYPSASKAIKQLMPLLTGSTRSEWGEELSRIQALSNQGEPRGKLQKSL
;
A
#
# COMPACT_ATOMS: atom_id res chain seq x y z
N CYS A 1 19.60 -11.85 5.94
CA CYS A 1 19.49 -12.17 7.38
C CYS A 1 18.17 -11.72 7.97
N ILE A 2 17.82 -10.43 7.91
CA ILE A 2 16.54 -9.91 8.45
C ILE A 2 15.36 -10.74 7.91
N LEU A 3 15.23 -10.89 6.59
CA LEU A 3 14.15 -11.71 6.01
C LEU A 3 14.17 -13.20 6.40
N ALA A 4 15.33 -13.77 6.75
CA ALA A 4 15.40 -15.16 7.22
C ALA A 4 15.00 -15.29 8.69
N HIS A 5 15.30 -14.27 9.50
CA HIS A 5 14.89 -14.10 10.89
C HIS A 5 13.39 -13.81 10.99
N GLU A 6 12.87 -12.90 10.16
CA GLU A 6 11.43 -12.62 10.06
C GLU A 6 10.64 -13.82 9.50
N TYR A 7 11.22 -14.59 8.57
CA TYR A 7 10.62 -15.83 8.07
C TYR A 7 10.52 -16.91 9.17
N GLY A 8 11.48 -16.96 10.07
CA GLY A 8 11.42 -17.90 11.19
C GLY A 8 10.45 -17.45 12.29
N HIS A 9 10.29 -16.14 12.52
CA HIS A 9 9.18 -15.58 13.29
C HIS A 9 7.81 -16.00 12.73
N PHE A 10 7.62 -15.91 11.41
CA PHE A 10 6.38 -16.32 10.73
C PHE A 10 6.02 -17.80 10.98
N LEU A 11 7.01 -18.67 11.13
CA LEU A 11 6.81 -20.08 11.43
C LEU A 11 6.83 -20.40 12.93
N ASN A 12 6.93 -19.40 13.81
CA ASN A 12 7.14 -19.55 15.25
C ASN A 12 8.33 -20.47 15.59
N ARG A 13 9.37 -20.51 14.74
CA ARG A 13 10.54 -21.38 14.92
C ARG A 13 11.65 -20.71 15.74
N ASP A 14 11.52 -19.41 15.99
CA ASP A 14 12.63 -18.55 16.41
C ASP A 14 12.41 -17.94 17.80
N THR A 15 11.17 -17.98 18.30
CA THR A 15 10.79 -17.47 19.61
C THR A 15 11.10 -18.51 20.68
N ALA A 16 11.66 -18.07 21.80
CA ALA A 16 11.86 -18.92 22.98
C ALA A 16 10.49 -19.43 23.48
N GLY A 17 10.10 -20.63 23.05
CA GLY A 17 8.82 -21.27 23.38
C GLY A 17 7.87 -21.52 22.20
N GLY A 18 8.14 -20.98 21.01
CA GLY A 18 7.42 -21.24 19.76
C GLY A 18 5.89 -21.20 19.87
N ALA A 19 5.21 -22.11 19.17
CA ALA A 19 3.75 -22.25 19.20
C ALA A 19 3.17 -22.47 20.62
N THR A 20 3.97 -22.98 21.56
CA THR A 20 3.53 -23.20 22.95
C THR A 20 3.42 -21.88 23.70
N ALA A 21 4.37 -20.96 23.54
CA ALA A 21 4.30 -19.63 24.16
C ALA A 21 3.08 -18.85 23.65
N MET A 22 2.81 -18.92 22.34
CA MET A 22 1.63 -18.31 21.73
C MET A 22 0.32 -18.89 22.29
N ARG A 23 0.21 -20.22 22.43
CA ARG A 23 -0.96 -20.88 23.05
C ARG A 23 -1.15 -20.48 24.50
N VAL A 24 -0.06 -20.33 25.26
CA VAL A 24 -0.12 -19.89 26.66
C VAL A 24 -0.58 -18.43 26.73
N ASP A 25 -0.06 -17.56 25.88
CA ASP A 25 -0.50 -16.15 25.82
C ASP A 25 -2.00 -16.05 25.48
N ILE A 26 -2.45 -16.75 24.43
CA ILE A 26 -3.88 -16.83 24.06
C ILE A 26 -4.72 -17.33 25.25
N ALA A 27 -4.26 -18.36 25.96
CA ALA A 27 -4.96 -18.88 27.13
C ALA A 27 -5.02 -17.86 28.28
N MET A 28 -3.95 -17.08 28.50
CA MET A 28 -3.89 -16.03 29.52
C MET A 28 -4.75 -14.82 29.17
N GLN A 29 -4.81 -14.42 27.90
CA GLN A 29 -5.73 -13.40 27.41
C GLN A 29 -7.19 -13.83 27.60
N ARG A 30 -7.53 -15.07 27.23
CA ARG A 30 -8.88 -15.66 27.46
C ARG A 30 -9.21 -15.72 28.95
N PHE A 31 -8.23 -16.01 29.80
CA PHE A 31 -8.40 -16.02 31.26
C PHE A 31 -8.66 -14.62 31.81
N ALA A 32 -7.88 -13.61 31.39
CA ALA A 32 -8.09 -12.21 31.74
C ALA A 32 -9.47 -11.71 31.31
N GLN A 33 -9.87 -12.04 30.08
CA GLN A 33 -11.17 -11.69 29.53
C GLN A 33 -12.33 -12.33 30.30
N SER A 34 -12.24 -13.63 30.62
CA SER A 34 -13.26 -14.34 31.40
C SER A 34 -13.49 -13.73 32.77
N ILE A 35 -12.41 -13.29 33.45
CA ILE A 35 -12.51 -12.65 34.76
C ILE A 35 -13.09 -11.24 34.64
N THR A 36 -12.71 -10.49 33.61
CA THR A 36 -13.20 -9.13 33.34
C THR A 36 -14.71 -9.13 33.03
N ASN A 37 -15.16 -10.07 32.18
CA ASN A 37 -16.56 -10.22 31.79
C ASN A 37 -17.50 -10.54 32.97
N ARG A 38 -16.98 -11.17 34.02
CA ARG A 38 -17.76 -11.49 35.22
C ARG A 38 -17.92 -10.30 36.18
N ARG A 39 -17.30 -9.14 35.91
CA ARG A 39 -17.34 -7.91 36.74
C ARG A 39 -17.05 -8.14 38.24
N GLN A 40 -16.25 -9.15 38.56
CA GLN A 40 -15.93 -9.55 39.95
C GLN A 40 -14.49 -9.23 40.37
N ILE A 41 -13.75 -8.47 39.57
CA ILE A 41 -12.35 -8.13 39.89
C ILE A 41 -12.33 -7.17 41.07
N ARG A 42 -11.84 -7.65 42.21
CA ARG A 42 -11.47 -6.84 43.37
C ARG A 42 -9.96 -6.85 43.53
N TRP A 43 -9.40 -5.85 44.20
CA TRP A 43 -7.95 -5.74 44.33
C TRP A 43 -7.31 -6.97 44.98
N TRP A 44 -8.03 -7.71 45.84
CA TRP A 44 -7.57 -8.95 46.50
C TRP A 44 -7.86 -10.24 45.71
N HIS A 45 -8.38 -10.16 44.49
CA HIS A 45 -8.75 -11.34 43.73
C HIS A 45 -7.49 -12.10 43.29
N ILE A 46 -7.33 -13.34 43.77
CA ILE A 46 -6.11 -14.13 43.56
C ILE A 46 -5.82 -14.30 42.06
N ALA A 47 -6.85 -14.52 41.24
CA ALA A 47 -6.69 -14.63 39.79
C ALA A 47 -6.20 -13.33 39.11
N PHE A 48 -6.56 -12.16 39.66
CA PHE A 48 -6.08 -10.87 39.17
C PHE A 48 -4.61 -10.66 39.53
N HIS A 49 -4.22 -11.00 40.77
CA HIS A 49 -2.82 -10.97 41.17
C HIS A 49 -1.97 -12.00 40.43
N PHE A 50 -2.51 -13.18 40.15
CA PHE A 50 -1.87 -14.19 39.30
C PHE A 50 -1.62 -13.63 37.89
N LEU A 51 -2.63 -13.04 37.24
CA LEU A 51 -2.47 -12.42 35.93
C LEU A 51 -1.46 -11.27 35.96
N ARG A 52 -1.56 -10.38 36.94
CA ARG A 52 -0.63 -9.26 37.11
C ARG A 52 0.81 -9.74 37.32
N PHE A 53 1.02 -10.78 38.12
CA PHE A 53 2.33 -11.34 38.39
C PHE A 53 2.86 -12.12 37.18
N TYR A 54 2.00 -12.92 36.55
CA TYR A 54 2.27 -13.62 35.29
C TYR A 54 2.72 -12.62 34.23
N TYR A 55 1.92 -11.60 33.90
CA TYR A 55 2.26 -10.60 32.90
C TYR A 55 3.49 -9.81 33.30
N ARG A 56 3.71 -9.48 34.57
CA ARG A 56 4.93 -8.79 35.02
C ARG A 56 6.18 -9.65 34.84
N ILE A 57 6.11 -10.94 35.14
CA ILE A 57 7.25 -11.86 34.95
C ILE A 57 7.44 -12.15 33.47
N PHE A 58 6.36 -12.48 32.77
CA PHE A 58 6.37 -12.83 31.36
C PHE A 58 6.85 -11.65 30.50
N SER A 59 6.31 -10.44 30.68
CA SER A 59 6.82 -9.25 29.97
C SER A 59 8.30 -9.01 30.26
N ARG A 60 8.74 -9.07 31.52
CA ARG A 60 10.14 -8.79 31.85
C ARG A 60 11.12 -9.84 31.37
N ILE A 61 10.77 -11.12 31.49
CA ILE A 61 11.65 -12.23 31.11
C ILE A 61 11.55 -12.47 29.61
N THR A 62 10.34 -12.64 29.08
CA THR A 62 10.12 -12.96 27.67
C THR A 62 10.48 -11.76 26.79
N PHE A 63 9.99 -10.55 27.07
CA PHE A 63 10.31 -9.40 26.21
C PHE A 63 11.76 -8.95 26.41
N GLY A 64 12.31 -9.09 27.62
CA GLY A 64 13.74 -8.86 27.85
C GLY A 64 14.64 -9.80 27.04
N ALA A 65 14.32 -11.10 27.04
CA ALA A 65 15.04 -12.10 26.25
C ALA A 65 14.86 -11.88 24.74
N SER A 66 13.64 -11.59 24.28
CA SER A 66 13.35 -11.28 22.88
C SER A 66 14.09 -10.03 22.41
N ARG A 67 14.05 -8.92 23.17
CA ARG A 67 14.79 -7.69 22.85
C ARG A 67 16.30 -7.94 22.75
N LEU A 68 16.85 -8.74 23.66
CA LEU A 68 18.27 -9.09 23.62
C LEU A 68 18.59 -9.94 22.38
N GLN A 69 17.75 -10.92 22.05
CA GLN A 69 17.90 -11.75 20.86
C GLN A 69 17.87 -10.89 19.58
N GLU A 70 16.94 -9.94 19.50
CA GLU A 70 16.84 -8.99 18.38
C GLU A 70 18.11 -8.11 18.26
N ILE A 71 18.59 -7.53 19.36
CA ILE A 71 19.81 -6.70 19.34
C ILE A 71 21.05 -7.52 18.93
N LEU A 72 21.11 -8.79 19.36
CA LEU A 72 22.19 -9.69 18.95
C LEU A 72 22.09 -10.07 17.48
N ALA A 73 20.87 -10.33 16.98
CA ALA A 73 20.61 -10.57 15.56
C ALA A 73 20.99 -9.35 14.70
N ASP A 74 20.63 -8.13 15.15
CA ASP A 74 20.98 -6.87 14.53
C ASP A 74 22.50 -6.70 14.45
N ARG A 75 23.21 -6.98 15.55
CA ARG A 75 24.68 -6.92 15.56
C ARG A 75 25.31 -7.86 14.54
N VAL A 76 24.80 -9.08 14.42
CA VAL A 76 25.29 -10.05 13.42
C VAL A 76 24.97 -9.56 12.00
N ALA A 77 23.76 -9.03 11.78
CA ALA A 77 23.35 -8.51 10.48
C ALA A 77 24.19 -7.29 10.07
N VAL A 78 24.41 -6.33 10.97
CA VAL A 78 25.24 -5.14 10.72
C VAL A 78 26.68 -5.54 10.43
N LYS A 79 27.26 -6.44 11.22
CA LYS A 79 28.64 -6.92 10.98
C LYS A 79 28.80 -7.65 9.64
N ALA A 80 27.74 -8.32 9.19
CA ALA A 80 27.76 -9.12 7.96
C ALA A 80 27.33 -8.37 6.70
N TYR A 81 26.58 -7.26 6.81
CA TYR A 81 25.97 -6.56 5.66
C TYR A 81 26.03 -5.02 5.73
N GLY A 82 26.49 -4.45 6.84
CA GLY A 82 26.51 -3.01 7.10
C GLY A 82 25.18 -2.45 7.62
N ALA A 83 25.24 -1.33 8.33
CA ALA A 83 24.09 -0.67 8.93
C ALA A 83 23.12 -0.09 7.88
N ALA A 84 23.63 0.48 6.78
CA ALA A 84 22.77 1.01 5.71
C ALA A 84 21.87 -0.08 5.10
N SER A 85 22.44 -1.23 4.75
CA SER A 85 21.69 -2.39 4.23
C SER A 85 20.70 -2.96 5.25
N PHE A 86 21.06 -2.89 6.54
CA PHE A 86 20.16 -3.27 7.63
C PHE A 86 18.95 -2.33 7.72
N GLU A 87 19.19 -1.01 7.70
CA GLU A 87 18.13 0.00 7.75
C GLU A 87 17.17 -0.13 6.57
N GLU A 88 17.71 -0.20 5.36
CA GLU A 88 16.91 -0.37 4.13
C GLU A 88 16.10 -1.68 4.18
N GLY A 89 16.73 -2.78 4.61
CA GLY A 89 16.07 -4.08 4.74
C GLY A 89 14.94 -4.08 5.76
N LEU A 90 15.13 -3.45 6.92
CA LEU A 90 14.07 -3.38 7.94
C LEU A 90 12.93 -2.47 7.49
N ARG A 91 13.22 -1.32 6.87
CA ARG A 91 12.19 -0.45 6.26
C ARG A 91 11.36 -1.20 5.21
N HIS A 92 12.04 -2.01 4.38
CA HIS A 92 11.38 -2.84 3.39
C HIS A 92 10.43 -3.86 4.05
N VAL A 93 10.88 -4.55 5.10
CA VAL A 93 10.05 -5.53 5.82
C VAL A 93 8.80 -4.87 6.43
N VAL A 94 8.96 -3.76 7.14
CA VAL A 94 7.84 -3.04 7.77
C VAL A 94 6.84 -2.59 6.70
N ARG A 95 7.33 -2.04 5.57
CA ARG A 95 6.47 -1.67 4.44
C ARG A 95 5.71 -2.88 3.88
N ARG A 96 6.39 -4.01 3.68
CA ARG A 96 5.74 -5.23 3.18
C ARG A 96 4.67 -5.75 4.14
N SER A 97 4.89 -5.62 5.46
CA SER A 97 3.87 -5.95 6.47
C SER A 97 2.63 -5.08 6.32
N LEU A 98 2.81 -3.76 6.22
CA LEU A 98 1.70 -2.82 6.05
C LEU A 98 0.92 -3.02 4.75
N GLU A 99 1.62 -3.30 3.64
CA GLU A 99 0.98 -3.66 2.38
C GLU A 99 0.19 -4.96 2.49
N PHE A 100 0.75 -5.94 3.18
CA PHE A 100 0.08 -7.19 3.44
C PHE A 100 -1.18 -6.97 4.28
N ASP A 101 -1.10 -6.22 5.38
CA ASP A 101 -2.24 -5.89 6.24
C ASP A 101 -3.35 -5.15 5.48
N TYR A 102 -2.99 -4.21 4.59
CA TYR A 102 -3.95 -3.56 3.71
C TYR A 102 -4.73 -4.56 2.84
N TRP A 103 -4.03 -5.46 2.16
CA TRP A 103 -4.65 -6.45 1.28
C TRP A 103 -5.54 -7.43 2.04
N MET A 104 -5.06 -7.83 3.22
CA MET A 104 -5.77 -8.70 4.14
C MET A 104 -7.07 -8.06 4.61
N ASN A 105 -7.00 -6.84 5.14
CA ASN A 105 -8.16 -6.10 5.61
C ASN A 105 -9.18 -5.91 4.48
N LYS A 106 -8.73 -5.53 3.28
CA LYS A 106 -9.62 -5.37 2.11
C LYS A 106 -10.29 -6.69 1.71
N GLY A 107 -9.55 -7.80 1.73
CA GLY A 107 -10.13 -9.11 1.42
C GLY A 107 -11.08 -9.60 2.51
N ILE A 108 -10.78 -9.35 3.78
CA ILE A 108 -11.66 -9.62 4.92
C ILE A 108 -12.96 -8.80 4.80
N SER A 109 -12.87 -7.49 4.56
CA SER A 109 -14.05 -6.62 4.35
C SER A 109 -14.92 -7.13 3.20
N LYS A 110 -14.31 -7.58 2.10
CA LYS A 110 -15.04 -8.16 0.96
C LYS A 110 -15.76 -9.45 1.33
N ILE A 111 -15.14 -10.33 2.12
CA ILE A 111 -15.79 -11.57 2.62
C ILE A 111 -16.95 -11.22 3.54
N LEU A 112 -16.77 -10.28 4.46
CA LEU A 112 -17.82 -9.83 5.38
C LEU A 112 -19.01 -9.20 4.64
N GLN A 113 -18.77 -8.46 3.56
CA GLN A 113 -19.82 -7.84 2.76
C GLN A 113 -20.54 -8.81 1.81
N THR A 114 -19.83 -9.81 1.26
CA THR A 114 -20.38 -10.70 0.22
C THR A 114 -20.79 -12.08 0.73
N GLN A 115 -20.48 -12.42 1.98
CA GLN A 115 -20.67 -13.74 2.61
C GLN A 115 -20.09 -14.91 1.79
N GLN A 116 -19.17 -14.65 0.85
CA GLN A 116 -18.50 -15.69 0.09
C GLN A 116 -17.02 -15.76 0.48
N PRO A 117 -16.49 -16.95 0.79
CA PRO A 117 -15.07 -17.14 1.05
C PRO A 117 -14.29 -16.87 -0.24
N SER A 118 -13.43 -15.85 -0.19
CA SER A 118 -12.52 -15.53 -1.28
C SER A 118 -11.22 -16.32 -1.09
N LEU A 119 -10.89 -17.20 -2.03
CA LEU A 119 -9.65 -18.00 -2.05
C LEU A 119 -8.41 -17.21 -2.52
N SER A 120 -8.54 -15.91 -2.83
CA SER A 120 -7.42 -15.07 -3.30
C SER A 120 -7.52 -13.67 -2.71
N PHE A 121 -6.73 -13.45 -1.66
CA PHE A 121 -6.51 -12.13 -1.05
C PHE A 121 -5.51 -11.36 -1.91
N GLY A 122 -5.99 -10.88 -3.06
CA GLY A 122 -5.21 -10.11 -4.03
C GLY A 122 -4.35 -10.97 -4.98
N PRO A 123 -4.19 -10.59 -6.26
CA PRO A 123 -3.20 -11.19 -7.13
C PRO A 123 -1.80 -10.98 -6.55
N VAL A 124 -0.95 -12.00 -6.67
CA VAL A 124 0.50 -12.03 -6.32
C VAL A 124 1.29 -10.79 -6.74
N ASN A 125 0.77 -9.97 -7.67
CA ASN A 125 1.42 -8.85 -8.31
C ASN A 125 0.59 -7.53 -8.33
N ALA A 126 -0.55 -7.45 -7.63
CA ALA A 126 -1.29 -6.19 -7.55
C ALA A 126 -0.65 -5.26 -6.51
N ARG A 127 -0.33 -4.02 -6.89
CA ARG A 127 0.05 -2.96 -5.93
C ARG A 127 -1.21 -2.37 -5.29
N PRO A 128 -1.19 -2.01 -3.99
CA PRO A 128 -2.25 -1.23 -3.38
C PRO A 128 -2.59 -0.03 -4.27
N SER A 129 -3.85 0.42 -4.28
CA SER A 129 -4.18 1.67 -4.98
C SER A 129 -3.30 2.80 -4.48
N LEU A 130 -3.09 3.86 -5.28
CA LEU A 130 -2.17 4.92 -4.87
C LEU A 130 -2.52 5.52 -3.49
N SER A 131 -3.81 5.79 -3.24
CA SER A 131 -4.27 6.26 -1.93
C SER A 131 -3.99 5.29 -0.78
N ALA A 132 -3.87 4.00 -1.08
CA ALA A 132 -3.50 2.97 -0.12
C ALA A 132 -1.99 2.89 0.06
N LEU A 133 -1.19 3.08 -1.01
CA LEU A 133 0.26 3.24 -0.89
C LEU A 133 0.58 4.47 -0.03
N ASP A 134 -0.12 5.58 -0.21
CA ASP A 134 0.05 6.80 0.59
C ASP A 134 -0.28 6.57 2.07
N GLN A 135 -1.36 5.84 2.38
CA GLN A 135 -1.67 5.39 3.75
C GLN A 135 -0.61 4.45 4.32
N ILE A 136 -0.08 3.55 3.51
CA ILE A 136 0.97 2.61 3.90
C ILE A 136 2.29 3.34 4.18
N GLU A 137 2.66 4.32 3.35
CA GLU A 137 3.82 5.17 3.59
C GLU A 137 3.65 6.00 4.87
N TYR A 138 2.45 6.52 5.11
CA TYR A 138 2.13 7.21 6.35
C TYR A 138 2.31 6.30 7.58
N MET A 139 1.69 5.10 7.59
CA MET A 139 1.85 4.14 8.68
C MET A 139 3.30 3.66 8.81
N LEU A 140 4.03 3.57 7.71
CA LEU A 140 5.45 3.20 7.71
C LEU A 140 6.28 4.24 8.47
N VAL A 141 6.06 5.53 8.21
CA VAL A 141 6.74 6.61 8.92
C VAL A 141 6.40 6.61 10.41
N GLU A 142 5.14 6.38 10.76
CA GLU A 142 4.69 6.30 12.16
C GLU A 142 5.35 5.13 12.89
N ILE A 143 5.28 3.92 12.32
CA ILE A 143 5.85 2.70 12.92
C ILE A 143 7.37 2.80 13.02
N ILE A 144 8.03 3.37 12.01
CA ILE A 144 9.49 3.49 12.02
C ILE A 144 9.94 4.43 13.15
N ASN A 145 9.26 5.56 13.32
CA ASN A 145 9.70 6.64 14.18
C ASN A 145 9.14 6.58 15.60
N ARG A 146 8.23 5.65 15.91
CA ARG A 146 7.73 5.50 17.28
C ARG A 146 8.87 5.09 18.23
N PRO A 147 8.95 5.68 19.43
CA PRO A 147 9.91 5.25 20.44
C PRO A 147 9.60 3.83 20.94
N THR A 148 10.60 3.12 21.46
CA THR A 148 10.37 1.83 22.14
C THR A 148 9.54 2.06 23.40
N ASP A 149 8.49 1.26 23.58
CA ASP A 149 7.68 1.20 24.79
C ASP A 149 7.99 -0.05 25.64
N GLU A 150 7.59 -0.01 26.92
CA GLU A 150 7.74 -1.14 27.85
C GLU A 150 7.01 -2.41 27.39
N SER A 151 5.95 -2.26 26.58
CA SER A 151 5.19 -3.38 26.02
C SER A 151 5.81 -4.03 24.78
N ASP A 152 6.80 -3.38 24.14
CA ASP A 152 7.33 -3.87 22.87
C ASP A 152 8.21 -5.12 23.07
N THR A 153 7.95 -6.19 22.34
CA THR A 153 8.80 -7.40 22.37
C THR A 153 10.17 -7.19 21.72
N HIS A 154 10.36 -6.08 21.00
CA HIS A 154 11.56 -5.71 20.26
C HIS A 154 11.82 -4.21 20.45
N PRO A 155 13.06 -3.71 20.35
CA PRO A 155 13.27 -2.26 20.25
C PRO A 155 12.60 -1.72 18.97
N SER A 156 12.08 -0.50 19.03
CA SER A 156 11.47 0.16 17.88
C SER A 156 12.46 0.33 16.73
N SER A 157 11.96 0.53 15.51
CA SER A 157 12.82 0.62 14.33
C SER A 157 13.83 1.77 14.46
N ILE A 158 13.41 2.95 14.95
CA ILE A 158 14.31 4.09 15.17
C ILE A 158 15.41 3.81 16.20
N ASP A 159 15.09 3.06 17.26
CA ASP A 159 16.09 2.67 18.27
C ASP A 159 17.07 1.65 17.70
N ARG A 160 16.57 0.66 16.94
CA ARG A 160 17.42 -0.29 16.21
C ARG A 160 18.36 0.43 15.26
N PHE A 161 17.87 1.37 14.46
CA PHE A 161 18.69 2.20 13.56
C PHE A 161 19.74 3.02 14.32
N THR A 162 19.37 3.57 15.47
CA THR A 162 20.30 4.31 16.32
C THR A 162 21.39 3.39 16.89
N TYR A 163 21.04 2.16 17.28
CA TYR A 163 22.01 1.18 17.78
C TYR A 163 22.93 0.69 16.67
N THR A 164 22.41 0.35 15.49
CA THR A 164 23.19 -0.19 14.37
C THR A 164 24.24 0.80 13.86
N LYS A 165 23.94 2.12 13.88
CA LYS A 165 24.92 3.18 13.57
C LYS A 165 26.12 3.21 14.51
N LYS A 166 25.96 2.74 15.74
CA LYS A 166 27.02 2.69 16.77
C LYS A 166 27.79 1.37 16.78
N MET A 167 27.40 0.38 15.96
CA MET A 167 28.02 -0.94 15.92
C MET A 167 29.21 -1.01 14.95
N ASP A 168 30.10 -1.97 15.18
CA ASP A 168 31.18 -2.34 14.25
C ASP A 168 30.58 -2.87 12.94
N GLN A 169 30.86 -2.16 11.84
CA GLN A 169 30.29 -2.38 10.51
C GLN A 169 30.89 -3.58 9.78
N GLY A 170 31.97 -4.18 10.29
CA GLY A 170 32.66 -5.30 9.64
C GLY A 170 33.28 -4.94 8.28
N LYS A 171 33.76 -5.95 7.53
CA LYS A 171 34.39 -5.80 6.20
C LYS A 171 33.51 -6.31 5.06
N ALA A 172 32.19 -6.25 5.23
CA ALA A 172 31.28 -6.87 4.27
C ALA A 172 31.17 -6.05 2.98
N ALA A 173 31.37 -6.70 1.84
CA ALA A 173 31.02 -6.12 0.55
C ALA A 173 29.49 -6.07 0.41
N MET A 174 28.94 -4.95 -0.06
CA MET A 174 27.54 -4.85 -0.47
C MET A 174 27.24 -5.95 -1.50
N LYS A 175 26.53 -7.00 -1.08
CA LYS A 175 25.97 -7.96 -2.03
C LYS A 175 24.66 -7.38 -2.55
N GLN A 176 24.66 -6.94 -3.80
CA GLN A 176 23.48 -6.47 -4.51
C GLN A 176 22.75 -7.67 -5.14
N GLY A 177 21.43 -7.72 -5.00
CA GLY A 177 20.61 -8.78 -5.56
C GLY A 177 19.25 -8.90 -4.89
N MET A 178 18.25 -9.41 -5.61
CA MET A 178 16.94 -9.71 -5.05
C MET A 178 17.05 -10.83 -4.02
N VAL A 179 16.39 -10.71 -2.88
CA VAL A 179 16.38 -11.74 -1.82
C VAL A 179 15.96 -13.12 -2.34
N TRP A 180 15.12 -13.16 -3.37
CA TRP A 180 14.75 -14.39 -4.08
C TRP A 180 15.91 -15.19 -4.64
N GLN A 181 17.05 -14.55 -4.93
CA GLN A 181 18.28 -15.19 -5.39
C GLN A 181 18.96 -16.02 -4.28
N LEU A 182 18.58 -15.81 -3.01
CA LEU A 182 19.05 -16.63 -1.88
C LEU A 182 18.30 -17.95 -1.77
N PHE A 183 17.18 -18.11 -2.46
CA PHE A 183 16.31 -19.28 -2.34
C PHE A 183 16.36 -20.16 -3.59
N LYS A 184 16.43 -21.48 -3.39
CA LYS A 184 16.49 -22.46 -4.49
C LYS A 184 15.23 -22.47 -5.37
N SER A 185 14.08 -22.07 -4.85
CA SER A 185 12.81 -22.03 -5.59
C SER A 185 11.90 -20.96 -5.01
N LYS A 186 11.63 -19.92 -5.80
CA LYS A 186 10.67 -18.86 -5.47
C LYS A 186 9.25 -19.40 -5.35
N SER A 187 8.84 -20.31 -6.24
CA SER A 187 7.45 -20.80 -6.28
C SER A 187 7.09 -21.62 -5.04
N LYS A 188 7.99 -22.49 -4.56
CA LYS A 188 7.70 -23.32 -3.39
C LYS A 188 7.48 -22.52 -2.11
N ILE A 189 8.29 -21.47 -1.89
CA ILE A 189 8.12 -20.58 -0.74
C ILE A 189 6.80 -19.82 -0.85
N TYR A 190 6.48 -19.37 -2.06
CA TYR A 190 5.22 -18.68 -2.32
C TYR A 190 4.01 -19.58 -2.03
N ASP A 191 4.04 -20.83 -2.50
CA ASP A 191 2.96 -21.80 -2.30
C ASP A 191 2.79 -22.16 -0.81
N GLU A 192 3.89 -22.36 -0.08
CA GLU A 192 3.89 -22.66 1.34
C GLU A 192 3.34 -21.49 2.18
N LEU A 193 3.80 -20.26 1.91
CA LEU A 193 3.33 -19.05 2.61
C LEU A 193 1.86 -18.76 2.30
N SER A 194 1.46 -18.86 1.02
CA SER A 194 0.07 -18.62 0.60
C SER A 194 -0.88 -19.63 1.23
N LYS A 195 -0.46 -20.89 1.36
CA LYS A 195 -1.24 -21.94 2.01
C LYS A 195 -1.35 -21.70 3.52
N GLY A 196 -0.24 -21.38 4.19
CA GLY A 196 -0.25 -21.04 5.62
C GLY A 196 -1.12 -19.82 5.92
N LEU A 197 -1.07 -18.80 5.05
CA LEU A 197 -1.91 -17.61 5.14
C LEU A 197 -3.39 -17.92 4.96
N ALA A 198 -3.75 -18.71 3.95
CA ALA A 198 -5.14 -19.11 3.71
C ALA A 198 -5.71 -19.94 4.87
N GLU A 199 -4.87 -20.74 5.54
CA GLU A 199 -5.24 -21.50 6.74
C GLU A 199 -5.43 -20.57 7.96
N MET A 200 -4.54 -19.60 8.21
CA MET A 200 -4.68 -18.61 9.30
C MET A 200 -5.87 -17.66 9.09
N LEU A 201 -6.09 -17.18 7.87
CA LEU A 201 -7.13 -16.21 7.50
C LEU A 201 -8.56 -16.67 7.80
N ASN A 202 -8.85 -17.95 7.55
CA ASN A 202 -10.18 -18.51 7.78
C ASN A 202 -10.49 -18.60 9.28
N ASP A 203 -9.48 -18.70 10.13
CA ASP A 203 -9.63 -18.72 11.58
C ASP A 203 -9.51 -17.32 12.22
N GLU A 204 -8.76 -16.37 11.62
CA GLU A 204 -8.41 -15.07 12.23
C GLU A 204 -9.28 -13.87 11.82
N ALA A 205 -9.92 -13.86 10.64
CA ALA A 205 -10.69 -12.69 10.19
C ALA A 205 -11.90 -12.36 11.10
N ALA A 206 -12.59 -13.38 11.60
CA ALA A 206 -13.65 -13.24 12.59
C ALA A 206 -13.09 -12.93 14.00
N TYR A 207 -11.85 -13.34 14.28
CA TYR A 207 -11.18 -13.09 15.54
C TYR A 207 -10.68 -11.64 15.65
N ALA A 208 -10.09 -11.08 14.59
CA ALA A 208 -9.61 -9.69 14.57
C ALA A 208 -10.76 -8.68 14.67
N ASP A 209 -11.88 -8.89 13.95
CA ASP A 209 -13.08 -8.07 14.10
C ASP A 209 -13.70 -8.21 15.51
N ALA A 210 -13.73 -9.43 16.05
CA ALA A 210 -14.19 -9.66 17.42
C ALA A 210 -13.27 -8.99 18.47
N LEU A 211 -11.96 -9.00 18.25
CA LEU A 211 -10.97 -8.38 19.12
C LEU A 211 -11.08 -6.85 19.08
N ASN A 212 -11.16 -6.25 17.89
CA ASN A 212 -11.36 -4.80 17.74
C ASN A 212 -12.66 -4.33 18.41
N LYS A 213 -13.77 -5.07 18.22
CA LYS A 213 -15.04 -4.77 18.91
C LYS A 213 -14.96 -4.93 20.41
N MET A 214 -14.20 -5.93 20.88
CA MET A 214 -13.95 -6.14 22.29
C MET A 214 -13.10 -5.02 22.91
N ASP A 215 -12.05 -4.58 22.22
CA ASP A 215 -11.17 -3.50 22.67
C ASP A 215 -11.92 -2.17 22.69
N ILE A 216 -12.78 -1.91 21.70
CA ILE A 216 -13.71 -0.78 21.74
C ILE A 216 -14.64 -0.87 22.96
N ALA A 217 -15.19 -2.06 23.27
CA ALA A 217 -16.04 -2.25 24.45
C ALA A 217 -15.27 -2.06 25.78
N PHE A 218 -14.01 -2.46 25.83
CA PHE A 218 -13.12 -2.20 26.95
C PHE A 218 -12.84 -0.71 27.11
N LEU A 219 -12.45 -0.01 26.03
CA LEU A 219 -12.20 1.42 26.04
C LEU A 219 -13.46 2.23 26.38
N ASN A 220 -14.65 1.77 25.97
CA ASN A 220 -15.92 2.32 26.44
C ASN A 220 -16.03 2.27 27.97
N SER A 221 -15.69 1.15 28.58
CA SER A 221 -15.71 1.02 30.05
C SER A 221 -14.66 1.90 30.74
N GLN A 222 -13.48 2.07 30.13
CA GLN A 222 -12.42 2.93 30.67
C GLN A 222 -12.76 4.42 30.53
N SER A 223 -13.32 4.85 29.40
CA SER A 223 -13.73 6.23 29.16
C SER A 223 -14.80 6.73 30.15
N ALA A 224 -15.59 5.81 30.72
CA ALA A 224 -16.55 6.13 31.76
C ALA A 224 -15.89 6.40 33.14
N VAL A 225 -14.68 5.86 33.36
CA VAL A 225 -13.94 5.97 34.62
C VAL A 225 -12.87 7.08 34.54
N TYR A 226 -12.20 7.19 33.39
CA TYR A 226 -11.09 8.10 33.11
C TYR A 226 -11.48 9.13 32.04
N ALA A 227 -12.64 9.76 32.19
CA ALA A 227 -13.24 10.66 31.19
C ALA A 227 -12.41 11.93 30.84
N ARG A 228 -11.23 12.12 31.45
CA ARG A 228 -10.33 13.24 31.19
C ARG A 228 -9.01 12.85 30.52
N GLU A 229 -8.79 11.56 30.28
CA GLU A 229 -7.56 11.06 29.62
C GLU A 229 -7.78 11.02 28.10
N ALA A 230 -7.10 11.92 27.38
CA ALA A 230 -7.24 12.05 25.94
C ALA A 230 -6.75 10.79 25.20
N GLU A 231 -5.73 10.08 25.73
CA GLU A 231 -5.18 8.86 25.11
C GLU A 231 -6.26 7.80 24.86
N ILE A 232 -7.19 7.60 25.80
CA ILE A 232 -8.22 6.57 25.71
C ILE A 232 -9.14 6.81 24.50
N TYR A 233 -9.50 8.07 24.28
CA TYR A 233 -10.35 8.47 23.17
C TYR A 233 -9.60 8.39 21.84
N GLU A 234 -8.31 8.75 21.79
CA GLU A 234 -7.49 8.57 20.58
C GLU A 234 -7.36 7.10 20.18
N GLU A 235 -7.06 6.20 21.14
CA GLU A 235 -6.96 4.78 20.85
C GLU A 235 -8.30 4.20 20.38
N ARG A 236 -9.41 4.62 21.00
CA ARG A 236 -10.75 4.18 20.58
C ARG A 236 -11.09 4.70 19.17
N ALA A 237 -10.75 5.95 18.87
CA ALA A 237 -10.96 6.55 17.56
C ALA A 237 -10.16 5.84 16.47
N ARG A 238 -8.91 5.46 16.74
CA ARG A 238 -8.09 4.66 15.80
C ARG A 238 -8.73 3.30 15.49
N LEU A 239 -9.21 2.59 16.52
CA LEU A 239 -9.89 1.30 16.33
C LEU A 239 -11.21 1.44 15.59
N GLN A 240 -11.97 2.50 15.85
CA GLN A 240 -13.20 2.81 15.12
C GLN A 240 -12.91 3.15 13.65
N LEU A 241 -11.84 3.92 13.37
CA LEU A 241 -11.37 4.18 12.01
C LEU A 241 -11.05 2.88 11.26
N ILE A 242 -10.31 1.95 11.89
CA ILE A 242 -10.01 0.63 11.32
C ILE A 242 -11.29 -0.16 11.03
N CYS A 243 -12.29 -0.05 11.90
CA CYS A 243 -13.61 -0.67 11.73
C CYS A 243 -14.50 0.06 10.69
N GLY A 244 -14.08 1.18 10.11
CA GLY A 244 -14.88 1.99 9.18
C GLY A 244 -15.96 2.86 9.86
N ALA A 245 -15.91 2.98 11.18
CA ALA A 245 -16.84 3.76 11.99
C ALA A 245 -16.43 5.24 12.11
N TYR A 246 -16.39 5.95 10.98
CA TYR A 246 -15.79 7.28 10.89
C TYR A 246 -16.42 8.33 11.81
N GLN A 247 -17.75 8.40 11.90
CA GLN A 247 -18.41 9.39 12.76
C GLN A 247 -18.04 9.21 14.24
N GLN A 248 -17.99 7.96 14.71
CA GLN A 248 -17.65 7.66 16.09
C GLN A 248 -16.19 8.02 16.38
N ALA A 249 -15.30 7.77 15.41
CA ALA A 249 -13.90 8.17 15.50
C ALA A 249 -13.73 9.69 15.57
N LEU A 250 -14.52 10.45 14.79
CA LEU A 250 -14.51 11.92 14.86
C LEU A 250 -14.98 12.42 16.23
N ASP A 251 -16.09 11.88 16.74
CA ASP A 251 -16.62 12.25 18.05
C ASP A 251 -15.58 12.01 19.16
N ASP A 252 -14.85 10.89 19.08
CA ASP A 252 -13.79 10.56 20.02
C ASP A 252 -12.58 11.49 19.93
N TYR A 253 -12.13 11.84 18.72
CA TYR A 253 -11.07 12.84 18.58
C TYR A 253 -11.50 14.23 19.07
N GLU A 254 -12.78 14.60 18.93
CA GLU A 254 -13.28 15.84 19.51
C GLU A 254 -13.26 15.84 21.04
N ILE A 255 -13.58 14.70 21.65
CA ILE A 255 -13.45 14.54 23.09
C ILE A 255 -11.98 14.60 23.50
N ALA A 256 -11.08 13.91 22.78
CA ALA A 256 -9.65 13.93 23.03
C ALA A 256 -9.07 15.36 22.99
N ILE A 257 -9.47 16.16 21.98
CA ILE A 257 -9.07 17.57 21.87
C ILE A 257 -9.60 18.40 23.04
N LYS A 258 -10.85 18.17 23.48
CA LYS A 258 -11.41 18.86 24.67
C LYS A 258 -10.67 18.49 25.95
N CYS A 259 -10.27 17.23 26.09
CA CYS A 259 -9.54 16.72 27.26
C CYS A 259 -8.10 17.26 27.30
N ALA A 260 -7.41 17.31 26.15
CA ALA A 260 -6.03 17.78 26.03
C ALA A 260 -5.86 18.74 24.84
N PRO A 261 -6.25 20.02 24.96
CA PRO A 261 -6.22 20.98 23.84
C PRO A 261 -4.83 21.31 23.30
N LYS A 262 -3.76 20.90 24.00
CA LYS A 262 -2.36 21.10 23.58
C LYS A 262 -1.74 19.86 22.93
N LYS A 263 -2.54 18.82 22.69
CA LYS A 263 -2.08 17.55 22.14
C LYS A 263 -2.28 17.53 20.63
N ASP A 264 -1.21 17.76 19.90
CA ASP A 264 -1.12 17.78 18.43
C ASP A 264 -1.65 16.49 17.78
N SER A 265 -1.36 15.32 18.36
CA SER A 265 -1.76 14.01 17.83
C SER A 265 -3.27 13.85 17.66
N ALA A 266 -4.07 14.46 18.53
CA ALA A 266 -5.54 14.37 18.46
C ALA A 266 -6.10 15.19 17.28
N TYR A 267 -5.50 16.34 16.98
CA TYR A 267 -5.89 17.16 15.82
C TYR A 267 -5.48 16.48 14.50
N TYR A 268 -4.27 15.92 14.47
CA TYR A 268 -3.80 15.16 13.33
C TYR A 268 -4.67 13.92 13.08
N GLY A 269 -4.98 13.15 14.13
CA GLY A 269 -5.86 11.99 14.08
C GLY A 269 -7.26 12.33 13.58
N LYS A 270 -7.84 13.46 14.01
CA LYS A 270 -9.11 13.97 13.47
C LYS A 270 -9.04 14.20 11.95
N ALA A 271 -7.98 14.85 11.47
CA ALA A 271 -7.80 15.10 10.04
C ALA A 271 -7.65 13.80 9.22
N VAL A 272 -6.97 12.79 9.76
CA VAL A 272 -6.88 11.46 9.14
C VAL A 272 -8.25 10.82 8.98
N VAL A 273 -9.11 10.91 10.00
CA VAL A 273 -10.49 10.38 9.90
C VAL A 273 -11.30 11.15 8.87
N LEU A 274 -11.21 12.48 8.83
CA LEU A 274 -11.87 13.31 7.82
C LEU A 274 -11.41 12.97 6.40
N LYS A 275 -10.11 12.71 6.20
CA LYS A 275 -9.59 12.23 4.91
C LYS A 275 -10.15 10.85 4.57
N ALA A 276 -10.23 9.95 5.54
CA ALA A 276 -10.79 8.60 5.34
C ALA A 276 -12.31 8.60 5.08
N SER A 277 -13.03 9.61 5.58
CA SER A 277 -14.44 9.86 5.24
C SER A 277 -14.64 10.63 3.94
N GLU A 278 -13.56 10.89 3.19
CA GLU A 278 -13.55 11.67 1.94
C GLU A 278 -13.93 13.16 2.11
N ASP A 279 -13.96 13.67 3.34
CA ASP A 279 -14.18 15.09 3.66
C ASP A 279 -12.86 15.89 3.55
N TYR A 280 -12.26 15.89 2.36
CA TYR A 280 -10.94 16.45 2.11
C TYR A 280 -10.81 17.94 2.46
N GLN A 281 -11.87 18.73 2.25
CA GLN A 281 -11.90 20.16 2.59
C GLN A 281 -11.74 20.38 4.11
N GLN A 282 -12.54 19.68 4.92
CA GLN A 282 -12.48 19.81 6.37
C GLN A 282 -11.18 19.24 6.93
N ALA A 283 -10.65 18.17 6.32
CA ALA A 283 -9.35 17.62 6.68
C ALA A 283 -8.22 18.66 6.47
N ALA A 284 -8.21 19.36 5.34
CA ALA A 284 -7.23 20.41 5.06
C ALA A 284 -7.34 21.59 6.04
N GLU A 285 -8.56 22.03 6.35
CA GLU A 285 -8.81 23.11 7.33
C GLU A 285 -8.36 22.70 8.75
N ALA A 286 -8.66 21.46 9.17
CA ALA A 286 -8.23 20.93 10.45
C ALA A 286 -6.70 20.84 10.56
N LEU A 287 -6.01 20.43 9.49
CA LEU A 287 -4.55 20.38 9.43
C LEU A 287 -3.93 21.77 9.51
N LYS A 288 -4.45 22.74 8.77
CA LYS A 288 -3.98 24.13 8.84
C LYS A 288 -4.16 24.71 10.24
N ALA A 289 -5.32 24.52 10.85
CA ALA A 289 -5.56 24.96 12.23
C ALA A 289 -4.61 24.28 13.23
N ALA A 290 -4.34 22.99 13.05
CA ALA A 290 -3.37 22.26 13.87
C ALA A 290 -1.95 22.81 13.70
N MET A 291 -1.54 23.13 12.47
CA MET A 291 -0.22 23.70 12.18
C MET A 291 -0.06 25.12 12.73
N ASP A 292 -1.12 25.94 12.68
CA ASP A 292 -1.11 27.28 13.27
C ASP A 292 -0.98 27.23 14.79
N GLN A 293 -1.63 26.23 15.42
CA GLN A 293 -1.58 26.04 16.87
C GLN A 293 -0.28 25.36 17.33
N PHE A 294 0.29 24.47 16.52
CA PHE A 294 1.47 23.65 16.82
C PHE A 294 2.50 23.73 15.68
N PRO A 295 3.12 24.89 15.43
CA PRO A 295 4.02 25.07 14.29
C PRO A 295 5.24 24.14 14.33
N ASP A 296 5.75 23.84 15.53
CA ASP A 296 6.90 22.95 15.72
C ASP A 296 6.55 21.46 15.52
N SER A 297 5.26 21.10 15.59
CA SER A 297 4.77 19.73 15.40
C SER A 297 4.59 19.35 13.92
N ALA A 298 4.58 20.32 13.01
CA ALA A 298 4.33 20.07 11.59
C ALA A 298 5.42 19.16 11.00
N SER A 299 5.05 17.90 10.83
CA SER A 299 5.92 16.82 10.38
C SER A 299 5.75 16.55 8.89
N PHE A 300 6.60 15.69 8.33
CA PHE A 300 6.43 15.17 6.97
C PHE A 300 4.98 14.71 6.71
N GLY A 301 4.41 13.90 7.61
CA GLY A 301 3.06 13.35 7.48
C GLY A 301 1.98 14.44 7.46
N THR A 302 2.15 15.51 8.24
CA THR A 302 1.23 16.65 8.26
C THR A 302 1.16 17.36 6.91
N TYR A 303 2.32 17.70 6.34
CA TYR A 303 2.39 18.36 5.04
C TYR A 303 1.97 17.44 3.89
N PHE A 304 2.35 16.16 3.96
CA PHE A 304 1.98 15.18 2.95
C PHE A 304 0.46 14.95 2.92
N LEU A 305 -0.18 14.74 4.08
CA LEU A 305 -1.62 14.59 4.17
C LEU A 305 -2.36 15.85 3.71
N LEU A 306 -1.86 17.04 4.05
CA LEU A 306 -2.40 18.30 3.56
C LEU A 306 -2.33 18.39 2.03
N GLY A 307 -1.20 17.98 1.44
CA GLY A 307 -1.02 17.88 -0.01
C GLY A 307 -1.99 16.91 -0.67
N GLU A 308 -2.23 15.74 -0.07
CA GLU A 308 -3.22 14.78 -0.54
C GLU A 308 -4.64 15.36 -0.49
N CYS A 309 -5.01 16.05 0.60
CA CYS A 309 -6.30 16.71 0.72
C CYS A 309 -6.46 17.74 -0.40
N TYR A 310 -5.47 18.60 -0.62
CA TYR A 310 -5.49 19.61 -1.69
C TYR A 310 -5.57 19.00 -3.08
N GLN A 311 -4.83 17.92 -3.32
CA GLN A 311 -4.89 17.19 -4.59
C GLN A 311 -6.29 16.64 -4.87
N ASN A 312 -6.97 16.08 -3.87
CA ASN A 312 -8.31 15.51 -4.02
C ASN A 312 -9.41 16.57 -4.21
N ILE A 313 -9.21 17.80 -3.72
CA ILE A 313 -10.09 18.94 -4.01
C ILE A 313 -9.67 19.74 -5.24
N GLU A 314 -8.67 19.26 -5.99
CA GLU A 314 -8.15 19.87 -7.22
C GLU A 314 -7.48 21.26 -7.05
N GLU A 315 -7.15 21.65 -5.82
CA GLU A 315 -6.39 22.87 -5.50
C GLU A 315 -4.88 22.59 -5.66
N TYR A 316 -4.45 22.45 -6.91
CA TYR A 316 -3.12 21.92 -7.21
C TYR A 316 -1.96 22.83 -6.78
N ALA A 317 -2.16 24.15 -6.72
CA ALA A 317 -1.12 25.08 -6.28
C ALA A 317 -0.80 24.90 -4.78
N GLU A 318 -1.84 24.75 -3.96
CA GLU A 318 -1.75 24.48 -2.53
C GLU A 318 -1.17 23.08 -2.27
N ALA A 319 -1.56 22.09 -3.08
CA ALA A 319 -1.00 20.74 -3.01
C ALA A 319 0.52 20.75 -3.31
N GLU A 320 0.95 21.49 -4.33
CA GLU A 320 2.37 21.63 -4.68
C GLU A 320 3.19 22.25 -3.55
N ILE A 321 2.66 23.29 -2.89
CA ILE A 321 3.30 23.93 -1.74
C ILE A 321 3.40 22.93 -0.58
N ALA A 322 2.32 22.25 -0.25
CA ALA A 322 2.29 21.27 0.83
C ALA A 322 3.28 20.12 0.59
N PHE A 323 3.28 19.52 -0.61
CA PHE A 323 4.26 18.47 -0.94
C PHE A 323 5.70 18.99 -0.99
N THR A 324 5.92 20.24 -1.37
CA THR A 324 7.27 20.85 -1.30
C THR A 324 7.77 20.97 0.13
N GLU A 325 6.92 21.37 1.07
CA GLU A 325 7.26 21.37 2.49
C GLU A 325 7.47 19.94 3.03
N ALA A 326 6.68 18.97 2.58
CA ALA A 326 6.91 17.55 2.91
C ALA A 326 8.30 17.08 2.42
N ILE A 327 8.68 17.37 1.17
CA ILE A 327 10.00 17.03 0.62
C ILE A 327 11.12 17.70 1.43
N LYS A 328 10.97 18.96 1.86
CA LYS A 328 11.97 19.63 2.73
C LYS A 328 12.14 18.92 4.08
N LYS A 329 11.08 18.29 4.61
CA LYS A 329 11.14 17.52 5.87
C LYS A 329 11.83 16.17 5.66
N GLU A 330 11.57 15.50 4.55
CA GLU A 330 12.19 14.21 4.22
C GLU A 330 12.52 14.10 2.71
N GLU A 331 13.73 14.53 2.33
CA GLU A 331 14.14 14.55 0.92
C GLU A 331 14.27 13.15 0.30
N THR A 332 14.43 12.12 1.12
CA THR A 332 14.52 10.71 0.70
C THR A 332 13.15 10.04 0.55
N ALA A 333 12.05 10.75 0.82
CA ALA A 333 10.70 10.21 0.72
C ALA A 333 10.25 10.11 -0.75
N PHE A 334 10.42 8.93 -1.33
CA PHE A 334 9.97 8.60 -2.70
C PHE A 334 8.53 9.03 -2.99
N CYS A 335 7.61 8.80 -2.04
CA CYS A 335 6.19 9.13 -2.17
C CYS A 335 5.93 10.63 -2.35
N ALA A 336 6.69 11.50 -1.67
CA ALA A 336 6.49 12.94 -1.77
C ALA A 336 6.90 13.49 -3.14
N TRP A 337 8.00 12.99 -3.71
CA TRP A 337 8.41 13.31 -5.09
C TRP A 337 7.38 12.80 -6.11
N MET A 338 6.87 11.58 -5.94
CA MET A 338 5.80 11.05 -6.79
C MET A 338 4.52 11.89 -6.71
N ALA A 339 4.07 12.22 -5.50
CA ALA A 339 2.85 12.96 -5.28
C ALA A 339 2.93 14.38 -5.85
N ARG A 340 4.03 15.11 -5.58
CA ARG A 340 4.25 16.43 -6.18
C ARG A 340 4.38 16.34 -7.70
N GLY A 341 5.10 15.37 -8.24
CA GLY A 341 5.19 15.12 -9.68
C GLY A 341 3.82 14.92 -10.34
N ARG A 342 2.91 14.19 -9.68
CA ARG A 342 1.52 13.99 -10.16
C ARG A 342 0.71 15.28 -10.12
N VAL A 343 0.82 16.07 -9.04
CA VAL A 343 0.18 17.39 -8.93
C VAL A 343 0.69 18.34 -10.00
N LEU A 344 2.01 18.38 -10.24
CA LEU A 344 2.63 19.19 -11.30
C LEU A 344 2.13 18.74 -12.68
N HIS A 345 2.03 17.44 -12.93
CA HIS A 345 1.45 16.91 -14.17
C HIS A 345 -0.03 17.34 -14.33
N GLN A 346 -0.84 17.23 -13.29
CA GLN A 346 -2.24 17.68 -13.30
C GLN A 346 -2.35 19.20 -13.54
N SER A 347 -1.39 19.97 -13.03
CA SER A 347 -1.28 21.43 -13.23
C SER A 347 -0.72 21.83 -14.61
N GLY A 348 -0.37 20.88 -15.48
CA GLY A 348 0.24 21.15 -16.78
C GLY A 348 1.74 21.49 -16.75
N LYS A 349 2.37 21.42 -15.58
CA LYS A 349 3.80 21.69 -15.34
C LYS A 349 4.65 20.45 -15.65
N TYR A 350 4.61 19.98 -16.89
CA TYR A 350 5.15 18.68 -17.27
C TYR A 350 6.68 18.56 -17.12
N ASN A 351 7.44 19.62 -17.40
CA ASN A 351 8.90 19.59 -17.23
C ASN A 351 9.30 19.43 -15.75
N GLU A 352 8.64 20.14 -14.84
CA GLU A 352 8.86 20.00 -13.40
C GLU A 352 8.42 18.62 -12.91
N ALA A 353 7.29 18.09 -13.41
CA ALA A 353 6.87 16.73 -13.11
C ALA A 353 7.92 15.68 -13.52
N ILE A 354 8.54 15.83 -14.69
CA ILE A 354 9.62 14.94 -15.17
C ILE A 354 10.83 14.98 -14.23
N GLN A 355 11.19 16.16 -13.71
CA GLN A 355 12.28 16.29 -12.74
C GLN A 355 11.96 15.54 -11.45
N ASP A 356 10.74 15.70 -10.92
CA ASP A 356 10.29 15.03 -9.71
C ASP A 356 10.21 13.51 -9.87
N PHE A 357 9.66 13.01 -10.98
CA PHE A 357 9.64 11.57 -11.25
C PHE A 357 11.05 11.01 -11.48
N SER A 358 11.95 11.79 -12.08
CA SER A 358 13.36 11.38 -12.21
C SER A 358 14.03 11.31 -10.84
N LYS A 359 13.76 12.26 -9.95
CA LYS A 359 14.25 12.21 -8.57
C LYS A 359 13.68 11.01 -7.81
N ALA A 360 12.40 10.72 -7.99
CA ALA A 360 11.78 9.51 -7.44
C ALA A 360 12.47 8.23 -7.97
N LEU A 361 12.82 8.17 -9.25
CA LEU A 361 13.57 7.04 -9.84
C LEU A 361 15.02 6.94 -9.37
N GLU A 362 15.68 8.05 -8.99
CA GLU A 362 16.98 7.99 -8.32
C GLU A 362 16.87 7.32 -6.94
N LEU A 363 15.80 7.63 -6.19
CA LEU A 363 15.54 7.08 -4.86
C LEU A 363 15.07 5.62 -4.93
N PHE A 364 14.23 5.29 -5.91
CA PHE A 364 13.72 3.93 -6.12
C PHE A 364 13.69 3.56 -7.61
N PRO A 365 14.80 2.99 -8.13
CA PRO A 365 14.95 2.66 -9.57
C PRO A 365 14.03 1.54 -10.08
N GLU A 366 13.39 0.79 -9.20
CA GLU A 366 12.54 -0.35 -9.53
C GLU A 366 11.04 0.01 -9.57
N SER A 367 10.70 1.30 -9.67
CA SER A 367 9.30 1.74 -9.68
C SER A 367 8.68 1.76 -11.09
N PRO A 368 7.81 0.80 -11.46
CA PRO A 368 7.04 0.88 -12.69
C PRO A 368 6.13 2.11 -12.74
N ASP A 369 5.58 2.55 -11.60
CA ASP A 369 4.69 3.72 -11.52
C ASP A 369 5.45 5.01 -11.87
N ALA A 370 6.67 5.18 -11.36
CA ALA A 370 7.46 6.39 -11.63
C ALA A 370 7.88 6.47 -13.10
N PHE A 371 8.26 5.34 -13.70
CA PHE A 371 8.50 5.27 -15.15
C PHE A 371 7.22 5.60 -15.94
N PHE A 372 6.09 5.00 -15.57
CA PHE A 372 4.81 5.25 -16.24
C PHE A 372 4.40 6.73 -16.15
N ASP A 373 4.40 7.32 -14.96
CA ASP A 373 4.00 8.72 -14.76
C ASP A 373 4.93 9.69 -15.51
N ARG A 374 6.24 9.41 -15.52
CA ARG A 374 7.21 10.19 -16.31
C ARG A 374 6.98 10.05 -17.81
N ALA A 375 6.63 8.85 -18.28
CA ALA A 375 6.22 8.65 -19.66
C ALA A 375 4.99 9.48 -20.02
N MET A 376 4.00 9.55 -19.13
CA MET A 376 2.79 10.37 -19.37
C MET A 376 3.14 11.86 -19.51
N ALA A 377 4.03 12.37 -18.66
CA ALA A 377 4.54 13.73 -18.79
C ALA A 377 5.30 13.95 -20.11
N TYR A 378 6.10 12.98 -20.55
CA TYR A 378 6.76 13.03 -21.87
C TYR A 378 5.75 13.04 -23.03
N ILE A 379 4.67 12.25 -22.96
CA ILE A 379 3.59 12.26 -23.97
C ILE A 379 2.97 13.64 -24.07
N LYS A 380 2.70 14.30 -22.93
CA LYS A 380 2.13 15.66 -22.91
C LYS A 380 3.06 16.72 -23.53
N LEU A 381 4.37 16.48 -23.49
CA LEU A 381 5.38 17.31 -24.16
C LEU A 381 5.69 16.85 -25.60
N ASN A 382 4.96 15.87 -26.14
CA ASN A 382 5.20 15.25 -27.44
C ASN A 382 6.61 14.65 -27.61
N GLN A 383 7.24 14.24 -26.50
CA GLN A 383 8.54 13.56 -26.47
C GLN A 383 8.35 12.03 -26.53
N LEU A 384 7.81 11.55 -27.65
CA LEU A 384 7.31 10.17 -27.78
C LEU A 384 8.40 9.09 -27.63
N ASP A 385 9.62 9.36 -28.08
CA ASP A 385 10.75 8.43 -27.92
C ASP A 385 11.11 8.20 -26.44
N ASN A 386 11.09 9.26 -25.63
CA ASN A 386 11.36 9.17 -24.20
C ASN A 386 10.20 8.44 -23.49
N ALA A 387 8.95 8.76 -23.86
CA ALA A 387 7.78 8.09 -23.33
C ALA A 387 7.80 6.59 -23.61
N ARG A 388 8.12 6.16 -24.84
CA ARG A 388 8.24 4.75 -25.21
C ARG A 388 9.26 4.03 -24.32
N LYS A 389 10.47 4.59 -24.19
CA LYS A 389 11.52 3.99 -23.36
C LYS A 389 11.06 3.80 -21.92
N ASP A 390 10.42 4.80 -21.34
CA ASP A 390 9.93 4.71 -19.97
C ASP A 390 8.75 3.73 -19.83
N LEU A 391 7.84 3.64 -20.80
CA LEU A 391 6.79 2.62 -20.81
C LEU A 391 7.35 1.20 -20.89
N GLU A 392 8.37 0.97 -21.72
CA GLU A 392 9.09 -0.30 -21.79
C GLU A 392 9.81 -0.63 -20.49
N GLN A 393 10.43 0.36 -19.84
CA GLN A 393 11.01 0.19 -18.51
C GLN A 393 9.93 -0.17 -17.48
N SER A 394 8.80 0.53 -17.46
CA SER A 394 7.67 0.23 -16.58
C SER A 394 7.19 -1.21 -16.74
N ILE A 395 7.00 -1.67 -17.99
CA ILE A 395 6.63 -3.05 -18.30
C ILE A 395 7.72 -4.04 -17.90
N SER A 396 9.00 -3.69 -18.06
CA SER A 396 10.11 -4.55 -17.62
C SER A 396 10.13 -4.75 -16.11
N LYS A 397 9.78 -3.69 -15.35
CA LYS A 397 9.68 -3.74 -13.88
C LYS A 397 8.41 -4.44 -13.42
N ASN A 398 7.31 -4.30 -14.15
CA ASN A 398 6.07 -5.04 -13.92
C ASN A 398 5.41 -5.45 -15.25
N ALA A 399 5.60 -6.72 -15.63
CA ALA A 399 5.06 -7.27 -16.87
C ALA A 399 3.52 -7.27 -16.93
N SER A 400 2.84 -7.13 -15.80
CA SER A 400 1.36 -7.09 -15.71
C SER A 400 0.78 -5.67 -15.64
N TYR A 401 1.61 -4.62 -15.83
CA TYR A 401 1.19 -3.22 -15.72
C TYR A 401 0.30 -2.82 -16.91
N ALA A 402 -1.02 -3.00 -16.76
CA ALA A 402 -1.98 -2.88 -17.86
C ALA A 402 -1.99 -1.49 -18.53
N ASP A 403 -1.89 -0.41 -17.75
CA ASP A 403 -1.91 0.96 -18.28
C ASP A 403 -0.69 1.26 -19.14
N ALA A 404 0.50 0.78 -18.74
CA ALA A 404 1.73 0.95 -19.51
C ALA A 404 1.65 0.20 -20.86
N HIS A 405 1.08 -1.01 -20.86
CA HIS A 405 0.81 -1.76 -22.09
C HIS A 405 -0.18 -1.03 -23.00
N ARG A 406 -1.24 -0.45 -22.42
CA ARG A 406 -2.26 0.30 -23.16
C ARG A 406 -1.65 1.54 -23.84
N GLU A 407 -0.91 2.35 -23.08
CA GLU A 407 -0.27 3.56 -23.63
C GLU A 407 0.83 3.22 -24.64
N LEU A 408 1.61 2.17 -24.41
CA LEU A 408 2.61 1.72 -25.38
C LEU A 408 1.97 1.23 -26.69
N ALA A 409 0.84 0.52 -26.60
CA ALA A 409 0.07 0.12 -27.78
C ALA A 409 -0.43 1.34 -28.57
N CYS A 410 -0.94 2.37 -27.89
CA CYS A 410 -1.34 3.62 -28.52
C CYS A 410 -0.17 4.31 -29.24
N LEU A 411 1.01 4.41 -28.61
CA LEU A 411 2.19 5.02 -29.23
C LEU A 411 2.66 4.25 -30.46
N LEU A 412 2.75 2.91 -30.36
CA LEU A 412 3.15 2.06 -31.49
C LEU A 412 2.16 2.15 -32.65
N LEU A 413 0.87 2.24 -32.35
CA LEU A 413 -0.17 2.41 -33.36
C LEU A 413 -0.07 3.78 -34.04
N GLY A 414 0.21 4.85 -33.30
CA GLY A 414 0.40 6.20 -33.84
C GLY A 414 1.62 6.33 -34.76
N GLU A 415 2.67 5.54 -34.53
CA GLU A 415 3.85 5.46 -35.40
C GLU A 415 3.72 4.43 -36.54
N SER A 416 2.71 3.55 -36.46
CA SER A 416 2.49 2.56 -37.50
C SER A 416 2.04 3.23 -38.80
N ASN A 417 2.67 2.82 -39.90
CA ASN A 417 2.34 3.27 -41.25
C ASN A 417 2.56 2.10 -42.23
N ASP A 418 2.22 2.31 -43.51
CA ASP A 418 2.36 1.27 -44.54
C ASP A 418 3.81 0.75 -44.70
N LEU A 419 4.79 1.51 -44.22
CA LEU A 419 6.22 1.15 -44.27
C LEU A 419 6.64 0.27 -43.08
N ASN A 420 5.93 0.33 -41.95
CA ASN A 420 6.25 -0.39 -40.71
C ASN A 420 5.04 -1.16 -40.14
N PRO A 421 4.49 -2.16 -40.86
CA PRO A 421 3.30 -2.91 -40.42
C PRO A 421 3.55 -3.73 -39.14
N ASP A 422 4.81 -4.06 -38.85
CA ASP A 422 5.20 -4.82 -37.65
C ASP A 422 4.87 -4.07 -36.35
N LEU A 423 4.87 -2.72 -36.37
CA LEU A 423 4.50 -1.91 -35.20
C LEU A 423 3.03 -2.10 -34.83
N ALA A 424 2.14 -2.20 -35.83
CA ALA A 424 0.73 -2.47 -35.59
C ALA A 424 0.51 -3.87 -34.99
N GLN A 425 1.29 -4.87 -35.43
CA GLN A 425 1.25 -6.22 -34.82
C GLN A 425 1.76 -6.23 -33.38
N GLN A 426 2.84 -5.47 -33.10
CA GLN A 426 3.33 -5.30 -31.73
C GLN A 426 2.30 -4.61 -30.83
N ALA A 427 1.63 -3.58 -31.34
CA ALA A 427 0.56 -2.89 -30.63
C ALA A 427 -0.58 -3.85 -30.23
N VAL A 428 -0.99 -4.76 -31.11
CA VAL A 428 -1.99 -5.80 -30.79
C VAL A 428 -1.54 -6.67 -29.62
N LYS A 429 -0.26 -7.07 -29.56
CA LYS A 429 0.26 -7.88 -28.46
C LYS A 429 0.10 -7.17 -27.11
N TYR A 430 0.49 -5.90 -27.05
CA TYR A 430 0.39 -5.11 -25.82
C TYR A 430 -1.07 -4.80 -25.45
N ALA A 431 -1.92 -4.44 -26.42
CA ALA A 431 -3.35 -4.21 -26.19
C ALA A 431 -4.07 -5.45 -25.63
N ARG A 432 -3.69 -6.66 -26.07
CA ARG A 432 -4.24 -7.90 -25.53
C ARG A 432 -3.85 -8.13 -24.07
N ILE A 433 -2.63 -7.79 -23.68
CA ILE A 433 -2.17 -7.89 -22.29
C ILE A 433 -2.89 -6.87 -21.42
N ALA A 434 -3.03 -5.63 -21.88
CA ALA A 434 -3.79 -4.59 -21.19
C ALA A 434 -5.24 -5.03 -20.93
N ASN A 435 -5.92 -5.57 -21.95
CA ASN A 435 -7.31 -6.03 -21.86
C ASN A 435 -7.51 -7.28 -20.98
N ALA A 436 -6.44 -7.95 -20.53
CA ALA A 436 -6.56 -9.02 -19.54
C ALA A 436 -6.90 -8.47 -18.14
N SER A 437 -6.67 -7.17 -17.91
CA SER A 437 -7.06 -6.47 -16.68
C SER A 437 -8.54 -6.05 -16.72
N PRO A 438 -9.31 -6.22 -15.63
CA PRO A 438 -10.68 -5.72 -15.54
C PRO A 438 -10.77 -4.20 -15.30
N ILE A 439 -9.64 -3.52 -15.05
CA ILE A 439 -9.58 -2.08 -14.77
C ILE A 439 -9.62 -1.29 -16.08
N LYS A 440 -10.41 -0.19 -16.14
CA LYS A 440 -10.54 0.67 -17.35
C LYS A 440 -10.83 -0.14 -18.62
N GLN A 441 -11.79 -1.06 -18.52
CA GLN A 441 -12.11 -2.00 -19.59
C GLN A 441 -12.56 -1.31 -20.88
N GLU A 442 -13.25 -0.17 -20.77
CA GLU A 442 -13.64 0.67 -21.90
C GLU A 442 -12.42 1.15 -22.72
N GLU A 443 -11.45 1.80 -22.06
CA GLU A 443 -10.22 2.28 -22.70
C GLU A 443 -9.42 1.14 -23.32
N SER A 444 -9.29 0.02 -22.61
CA SER A 444 -8.53 -1.16 -23.08
C SER A 444 -9.17 -1.82 -24.31
N LEU A 445 -10.51 -1.97 -24.33
CA LEU A 445 -11.24 -2.52 -25.47
C LEU A 445 -11.23 -1.58 -26.68
N SER A 446 -11.29 -0.28 -26.46
CA SER A 446 -11.14 0.75 -27.50
C SER A 446 -9.79 0.62 -28.20
N VAL A 447 -8.69 0.57 -27.44
CA VAL A 447 -7.34 0.37 -28.01
C VAL A 447 -7.21 -0.98 -28.70
N LEU A 448 -7.78 -2.05 -28.12
CA LEU A 448 -7.76 -3.38 -28.73
C LEU A 448 -8.54 -3.43 -30.06
N ALA A 449 -9.70 -2.78 -30.13
CA ALA A 449 -10.48 -2.70 -31.36
C ALA A 449 -9.70 -1.95 -32.45
N THR A 450 -9.14 -0.78 -32.12
CA THR A 450 -8.38 0.04 -33.08
C THR A 450 -7.12 -0.68 -33.58
N THR A 451 -6.39 -1.37 -32.70
CA THR A 451 -5.21 -2.14 -33.10
C THR A 451 -5.56 -3.31 -34.03
N TYR A 452 -6.68 -4.01 -33.80
CA TYR A 452 -7.17 -5.04 -34.72
C TYR A 452 -7.59 -4.48 -36.08
N THR A 453 -8.25 -3.32 -36.10
CA THR A 453 -8.61 -2.64 -37.35
C THR A 453 -7.36 -2.26 -38.14
N ALA A 454 -6.31 -1.77 -37.48
CA ALA A 454 -5.06 -1.38 -38.12
C ALA A 454 -4.33 -2.56 -38.80
N VAL A 455 -4.35 -3.75 -38.18
CA VAL A 455 -3.78 -4.98 -38.79
C VAL A 455 -4.75 -5.69 -39.74
N LYS A 456 -5.91 -5.08 -40.05
CA LYS A 456 -6.98 -5.63 -40.91
C LYS A 456 -7.57 -6.97 -40.40
N ASP A 457 -7.47 -7.25 -39.10
CA ASP A 457 -8.17 -8.37 -38.46
C ASP A 457 -9.60 -7.96 -38.08
N TYR A 458 -10.42 -7.72 -39.11
CA TYR A 458 -11.80 -7.25 -38.97
C TYR A 458 -12.70 -8.16 -38.11
N PRO A 459 -12.58 -9.51 -38.14
CA PRO A 459 -13.35 -10.37 -37.24
C PRO A 459 -13.03 -10.13 -35.76
N SER A 460 -11.75 -10.02 -35.40
CA SER A 460 -11.34 -9.73 -34.01
C SER A 460 -11.72 -8.31 -33.59
N ALA A 461 -11.56 -7.32 -34.49
CA ALA A 461 -12.01 -5.95 -34.25
C ALA A 461 -13.52 -5.89 -33.98
N SER A 462 -14.34 -6.54 -34.81
CA SER A 462 -15.78 -6.59 -34.63
C SER A 462 -16.19 -7.20 -33.29
N LYS A 463 -15.46 -8.24 -32.85
CA LYS A 463 -15.70 -8.87 -31.55
C LYS A 463 -15.37 -7.92 -30.39
N ALA A 464 -14.22 -7.23 -30.46
CA ALA A 464 -13.82 -6.26 -29.44
C ALA A 464 -14.83 -5.09 -29.34
N ILE A 465 -15.28 -4.55 -30.47
CA ILE A 465 -16.27 -3.46 -30.50
C ILE A 465 -17.62 -3.91 -29.91
N LYS A 466 -18.07 -5.14 -30.21
CA LYS A 466 -19.29 -5.69 -29.59
C LYS A 466 -19.18 -5.84 -28.07
N GLN A 467 -17.97 -6.09 -27.54
CA GLN A 467 -17.70 -6.12 -26.11
C GLN A 467 -17.62 -4.71 -25.51
N LEU A 468 -17.16 -3.73 -26.28
CA LEU A 468 -17.07 -2.32 -25.89
C LEU A 468 -18.44 -1.63 -25.84
N MET A 469 -19.30 -1.88 -26.82
CA MET A 469 -20.60 -1.20 -26.99
C MET A 469 -21.49 -1.12 -25.74
N PRO A 470 -21.62 -2.17 -24.90
CA PRO A 470 -22.40 -2.11 -23.66
C PRO A 470 -21.84 -1.14 -22.61
N LEU A 471 -20.54 -0.80 -22.71
CA LEU A 471 -19.85 0.09 -21.77
C LEU A 471 -19.97 1.57 -22.17
N LEU A 472 -20.27 1.85 -23.44
CA LEU A 472 -20.32 3.21 -23.99
C LEU A 472 -21.68 3.89 -23.80
N THR A 473 -21.67 5.23 -23.67
CA THR A 473 -22.87 6.08 -23.60
C THR A 473 -22.79 7.27 -24.56
N GLY A 474 -23.93 7.79 -25.00
CA GLY A 474 -23.98 9.03 -25.80
C GLY A 474 -23.35 8.92 -27.20
N SER A 475 -22.59 9.95 -27.58
CA SER A 475 -22.00 10.11 -28.92
C SER A 475 -20.92 9.07 -29.25
N THR A 476 -20.10 8.68 -28.27
CA THR A 476 -19.04 7.68 -28.46
C THR A 476 -19.60 6.33 -28.86
N ARG A 477 -20.77 5.95 -28.31
CA ARG A 477 -21.47 4.73 -28.72
C ARG A 477 -21.94 4.78 -30.18
N SER A 478 -22.35 5.95 -30.67
CA SER A 478 -22.74 6.15 -32.07
C SER A 478 -21.54 5.99 -33.00
N GLU A 479 -20.42 6.64 -32.68
CA GLU A 479 -19.16 6.57 -33.45
C GLU A 479 -18.66 5.13 -33.58
N TRP A 480 -18.61 4.39 -32.45
CA TRP A 480 -18.23 2.98 -32.46
C TRP A 480 -19.25 2.08 -33.17
N GLY A 481 -20.52 2.48 -33.24
CA GLY A 481 -21.56 1.81 -34.01
C GLY A 481 -21.34 1.95 -35.52
N GLU A 482 -20.99 3.15 -35.99
CA GLU A 482 -20.64 3.42 -37.38
C GLU A 482 -19.36 2.68 -37.79
N GLU A 483 -18.33 2.70 -36.93
CA GLU A 483 -17.09 1.97 -37.18
C GLU A 483 -17.32 0.45 -37.20
N LEU A 484 -18.23 -0.08 -36.38
CA LEU A 484 -18.65 -1.48 -36.45
C LEU A 484 -19.30 -1.82 -37.79
N SER A 485 -20.20 -0.98 -38.29
CA SER A 485 -20.85 -1.16 -39.60
C SER A 485 -19.82 -1.12 -40.74
N ARG A 486 -18.86 -0.18 -40.68
CA ARG A 486 -17.76 -0.07 -41.63
C ARG A 486 -16.88 -1.33 -41.64
N ILE A 487 -16.45 -1.80 -40.47
CA ILE A 487 -15.62 -3.00 -40.32
C ILE A 487 -16.35 -4.25 -40.82
N GLN A 488 -17.67 -4.36 -40.56
CA GLN A 488 -18.49 -5.46 -41.07
C GLN A 488 -18.59 -5.43 -42.60
N ALA A 489 -18.72 -4.25 -43.21
CA ALA A 489 -18.71 -4.11 -44.67
C ALA A 489 -17.36 -4.54 -45.27
N LEU A 490 -16.25 -4.12 -44.65
CA LEU A 490 -14.89 -4.50 -45.07
C LEU A 490 -14.63 -6.01 -44.91
N SER A 491 -15.11 -6.61 -43.82
CA SER A 491 -15.02 -8.06 -43.61
C SER A 491 -15.79 -8.87 -44.65
N ASN A 492 -16.80 -8.29 -45.31
CA ASN A 492 -17.60 -8.94 -46.34
C ASN A 492 -17.04 -8.72 -47.76
N GLN A 493 -16.10 -7.79 -47.96
CA GLN A 493 -15.61 -7.35 -49.28
C GLN A 493 -14.24 -7.92 -49.73
N GLY A 494 -13.51 -8.73 -48.92
CA GLY A 494 -12.17 -9.22 -49.32
C GLY A 494 -11.69 -10.56 -48.74
N GLU A 495 -11.70 -11.59 -49.61
CA GLU A 495 -10.79 -12.74 -49.85
C GLU A 495 -10.29 -13.73 -48.74
N PRO A 496 -9.99 -15.01 -49.12
CA PRO A 496 -10.07 -16.19 -48.25
C PRO A 496 -8.92 -16.30 -47.25
N ARG A 497 -9.29 -16.75 -46.04
CA ARG A 497 -8.43 -17.13 -44.90
C ARG A 497 -7.02 -17.60 -45.30
N GLY A 498 -6.06 -16.68 -45.30
CA GLY A 498 -4.66 -17.02 -45.09
C GLY A 498 -4.55 -17.65 -43.71
N LYS A 499 -4.19 -18.94 -43.67
CA LYS A 499 -3.94 -19.70 -42.45
C LYS A 499 -2.90 -18.95 -41.59
N LEU A 500 -3.34 -18.24 -40.56
CA LEU A 500 -2.51 -17.98 -39.39
C LEU A 500 -2.28 -19.34 -38.73
N GLN A 501 -1.13 -19.93 -39.03
CA GLN A 501 -0.59 -21.09 -38.36
C GLN A 501 -0.63 -20.84 -36.85
N LYS A 502 -1.31 -21.74 -36.14
CA LYS A 502 -1.02 -22.03 -34.75
C LYS A 502 0.46 -22.44 -34.66
N SER A 503 1.32 -21.55 -34.19
CA SER A 503 2.58 -21.94 -33.57
C SER A 503 3.02 -20.84 -32.60
N LEU A 504 3.35 -21.30 -31.38
CA LEU A 504 3.76 -20.59 -30.16
C LEU A 504 2.61 -19.98 -29.35
#